data_AF-A0A660N7K0-F1
#
_entry.id   AF-A0A660N7K0-F1
#
_cell.length_a   1.000
_cell.length_b   1.000
_cell.length_c   1.000
_cell.angle_alpha   90.00
_cell.angle_beta   90.00
_cell.angle_gamma   90.00
#
_symmetry.space_group_name_H-M   'P 1'
#
loop_
_entity.id
_entity.type
_entity.pdbx_description
1 polymer ?
#
loop_
_entity_poly.entity_id
_entity_poly.type
_entity_poly.pdbx_seq_one_letter_code
_entity_poly.pdbx_strand_id
1 'polypeptide(L)'
;YTYFEDKDDLFQYVAEDFVRRIVDRVITVIKENGGNLFLSANMLFAEGLEREKTSTYAQLYLEVFKDYTFVRLMNEEGARSKENLEKWEELHREIYILSKPVYSFASLEEFTKIFDMIFVLFLQSLIAVKSRRRTEIEAKDILSRQLDIIEMGVHCDIERERERV
;
A
#
# COMPACT_ATOMS: atom_id res chain seq x y z
N TYR A 1 -15.67 21.12 20.30
CA TYR A 1 -15.12 22.47 20.08
C TYR A 1 -13.77 22.74 20.78
N THR A 2 -13.40 22.11 21.92
CA THR A 2 -12.04 22.30 22.49
C THR A 2 -10.93 21.53 21.75
N TYR A 3 -11.24 20.34 21.24
CA TYR A 3 -10.29 19.47 20.53
C TYR A 3 -10.65 19.23 19.07
N PHE A 4 -11.93 19.37 18.73
CA PHE A 4 -12.44 19.23 17.37
C PHE A 4 -13.46 20.32 17.10
N GLU A 5 -13.37 20.94 15.93
CA GLU A 5 -14.29 21.98 15.47
C GLU A 5 -15.63 21.39 15.06
N ASP A 6 -15.65 20.26 14.37
CA ASP A 6 -16.88 19.57 14.01
C ASP A 6 -16.66 18.05 13.83
N LYS A 7 -17.63 17.37 13.21
CA LYS A 7 -17.54 15.92 12.95
C LYS A 7 -16.56 15.61 11.83
N ASP A 8 -16.35 16.52 10.90
CA ASP A 8 -15.46 16.33 9.75
C ASP A 8 -14.01 16.47 10.22
N ASP A 9 -13.72 17.39 11.15
CA ASP A 9 -12.42 17.52 11.82
C ASP A 9 -12.06 16.26 12.65
N LEU A 10 -13.01 15.75 13.44
CA LEU A 10 -12.84 14.46 14.12
C LEU A 10 -12.57 13.31 13.13
N PHE A 11 -13.28 13.31 12.01
CA PHE A 11 -13.13 12.28 10.97
C PHE A 11 -11.75 12.36 10.30
N GLN A 12 -11.28 13.56 9.98
CA GLN A 12 -9.96 13.78 9.40
C GLN A 12 -8.85 13.33 10.36
N TYR A 13 -8.93 13.69 11.64
CA TYR A 13 -7.96 13.23 12.63
C TYR A 13 -7.87 11.70 12.73
N VAL A 14 -9.03 11.04 12.74
CA VAL A 14 -9.15 9.57 12.80
C VAL A 14 -8.61 8.92 11.51
N ALA A 15 -8.83 9.55 10.35
CA ALA A 15 -8.28 9.14 9.06
C ALA A 15 -6.75 9.25 9.01
N GLU A 16 -6.18 10.39 9.44
CA GLU A 16 -4.74 10.63 9.44
C GLU A 16 -3.98 9.66 10.37
N ASP A 17 -4.51 9.40 11.57
CA ASP A 17 -3.92 8.41 12.48
C ASP A 17 -3.92 7.00 11.86
N PHE A 18 -4.97 6.65 11.12
CA PHE A 18 -5.04 5.37 10.45
C PHE A 18 -4.05 5.22 9.30
N VAL A 19 -3.96 6.24 8.44
CA VAL A 19 -2.98 6.28 7.35
C VAL A 19 -1.57 6.14 7.92
N ARG A 20 -1.25 6.88 8.98
CA ARG A 20 0.05 6.77 9.68
C ARG A 20 0.31 5.33 10.15
N ARG A 21 -0.65 4.69 10.83
CA ARG A 21 -0.50 3.31 11.30
C ARG A 21 -0.35 2.30 10.17
N ILE A 22 -1.04 2.50 9.04
CA ILE A 22 -0.87 1.65 7.85
C ILE A 22 0.55 1.83 7.31
N VAL A 23 1.00 3.07 7.11
CA VAL A 23 2.33 3.38 6.58
C VAL A 23 3.42 2.77 7.47
N ASP A 24 3.32 2.97 8.78
CA ASP A 24 4.24 2.39 9.76
C ASP A 24 4.26 0.85 9.66
N ARG A 25 3.08 0.22 9.51
CA ARG A 25 3.00 -1.24 9.35
C ARG A 25 3.61 -1.70 8.02
N VAL A 26 3.37 -1.00 6.92
CA VAL A 26 3.95 -1.31 5.61
C VAL A 26 5.48 -1.28 5.70
N ILE A 27 6.04 -0.18 6.22
CA ILE A 27 7.49 -0.03 6.42
C ILE A 27 8.04 -1.16 7.31
N THR A 28 7.34 -1.46 8.41
CA THR A 28 7.74 -2.51 9.36
C THR A 28 7.81 -3.88 8.68
N VAL A 29 6.76 -4.28 7.95
CA VAL A 29 6.73 -5.59 7.27
C VAL A 29 7.81 -5.67 6.18
N ILE A 30 8.06 -4.59 5.45
CA ILE A 30 9.14 -4.53 4.46
C ILE A 30 10.51 -4.70 5.13
N LYS A 31 10.74 -4.05 6.28
CA LYS A 31 11.95 -4.22 7.10
C LYS A 31 12.08 -5.67 7.61
N GLU A 32 11.02 -6.24 8.15
CA GLU A 32 10.95 -7.62 8.66
C GLU A 32 11.30 -8.64 7.55
N ASN A 33 10.89 -8.36 6.32
CA ASN A 33 11.16 -9.19 5.14
C ASN A 33 12.46 -8.81 4.38
N GLY A 34 13.35 -8.04 5.02
CA GLY A 34 14.65 -7.68 4.44
C GLY A 34 14.57 -6.87 3.15
N GLY A 35 13.48 -6.13 2.92
CA GLY A 35 13.27 -5.31 1.73
C GLY A 35 12.46 -5.97 0.61
N ASN A 36 12.00 -7.22 0.77
CA ASN A 36 11.20 -7.89 -0.25
C ASN A 36 9.78 -7.30 -0.33
N LEU A 37 9.48 -6.59 -1.42
CA LEU A 37 8.22 -5.87 -1.61
C LEU A 37 7.04 -6.82 -1.88
N PHE A 38 7.24 -7.84 -2.71
CA PHE A 38 6.18 -8.74 -3.16
C PHE A 38 5.73 -9.69 -2.04
N LEU A 39 6.69 -10.22 -1.28
CA LEU A 39 6.42 -10.98 -0.05
C LEU A 39 5.67 -10.12 0.96
N SER A 40 6.12 -8.89 1.17
CA SER A 40 5.50 -7.95 2.11
C SER A 40 4.06 -7.63 1.71
N ALA A 41 3.79 -7.39 0.42
CA ALA A 41 2.44 -7.15 -0.08
C ALA A 41 1.50 -8.35 0.19
N ASN A 42 1.96 -9.58 -0.07
CA ASN A 42 1.20 -10.78 0.23
C ASN A 42 0.91 -10.96 1.74
N MET A 43 1.90 -10.69 2.59
CA MET A 43 1.75 -10.76 4.05
C MET A 43 0.77 -9.70 4.57
N LEU A 44 0.93 -8.45 4.13
CA LEU A 44 0.03 -7.35 4.48
C LEU A 44 -1.40 -7.62 4.05
N PHE A 45 -1.60 -8.27 2.89
CA PHE A 45 -2.93 -8.60 2.40
C PHE A 45 -3.61 -9.63 3.31
N ALA A 46 -2.90 -10.71 3.65
CA ALA A 46 -3.40 -11.74 4.56
C ALA A 46 -3.67 -11.17 5.96
N GLU A 47 -2.75 -10.34 6.48
CA GLU A 47 -2.91 -9.68 7.77
C GLU A 47 -4.11 -8.73 7.80
N GLY A 48 -4.32 -7.95 6.73
CA GLY A 48 -5.45 -7.04 6.61
C GLY A 48 -6.80 -7.74 6.68
N LEU A 49 -6.93 -8.88 5.98
CA LEU A 49 -8.15 -9.70 6.01
C LEU A 49 -8.43 -10.30 7.40
N GLU A 50 -7.39 -10.70 8.12
CA GLU A 50 -7.55 -11.27 9.46
C GLU A 50 -7.88 -10.20 10.52
N ARG A 51 -7.20 -9.05 10.45
CA ARG A 51 -7.47 -7.92 11.36
C ARG A 51 -8.89 -7.39 11.22
N GLU A 52 -9.46 -7.40 10.03
CA GLU A 52 -10.85 -6.99 9.83
C GLU A 52 -11.85 -7.87 10.59
N LYS A 53 -11.61 -9.18 10.67
CA LYS A 53 -12.49 -10.11 11.39
C LYS A 53 -12.50 -9.84 12.89
N THR A 54 -11.42 -9.27 13.41
CA THR A 54 -11.13 -9.17 14.84
C THR A 54 -11.14 -7.73 15.38
N SER A 55 -11.07 -6.72 14.51
CA SER A 55 -10.94 -5.32 14.90
C SER A 55 -12.13 -4.47 14.43
N THR A 56 -12.95 -4.02 15.37
CA THR A 56 -14.01 -3.02 15.16
C THR A 56 -13.45 -1.73 14.55
N TYR A 57 -12.21 -1.37 14.92
CA TYR A 57 -11.50 -0.22 14.37
C TYR A 57 -11.26 -0.41 12.86
N ALA A 58 -10.70 -1.55 12.44
CA ALA A 58 -10.47 -1.85 11.03
C ALA A 58 -11.77 -1.88 10.18
N GLN A 59 -12.86 -2.38 10.75
CA GLN A 59 -14.18 -2.37 10.10
C GLN A 59 -14.71 -0.95 9.88
N LEU A 60 -14.60 -0.09 10.90
CA LEU A 60 -14.98 1.33 10.79
C LEU A 60 -14.22 2.01 9.64
N TYR A 61 -12.92 1.76 9.50
CA TYR A 61 -12.14 2.35 8.41
C TYR A 61 -12.51 1.84 7.04
N LEU A 62 -12.83 0.56 6.90
CA LEU A 62 -13.29 0.04 5.61
C LEU A 62 -14.62 0.67 5.19
N GLU A 63 -15.52 0.95 6.13
CA GLU A 63 -16.73 1.72 5.85
C GLU A 63 -16.43 3.17 5.48
N VAL A 64 -15.45 3.79 6.15
CA VAL A 64 -14.95 5.13 5.82
C VAL A 64 -14.31 5.19 4.43
N PHE A 65 -13.50 4.20 4.05
CA PHE A 65 -12.88 4.09 2.72
C PHE A 65 -13.90 3.87 1.59
N LYS A 66 -15.04 3.24 1.90
CA LYS A 66 -16.15 3.07 0.94
C LYS A 66 -16.89 4.38 0.69
N ASP A 67 -16.84 5.32 1.64
CA ASP A 67 -17.43 6.63 1.45
C ASP A 67 -16.58 7.43 0.45
N TYR A 68 -17.22 7.83 -0.65
CA TYR A 68 -16.62 8.63 -1.72
C TYR A 68 -15.95 9.90 -1.16
N THR A 69 -16.40 10.38 -0.01
CA THR A 69 -15.86 11.54 0.70
C THR A 69 -14.44 11.33 1.22
N PHE A 70 -14.06 10.13 1.68
CA PHE A 70 -12.68 9.84 2.14
C PHE A 70 -11.70 9.76 0.96
N VAL A 71 -12.09 9.08 -0.12
CA VAL A 71 -11.30 9.02 -1.36
C VAL A 71 -11.15 10.42 -1.97
N ARG A 72 -12.20 11.26 -1.85
CA ARG A 72 -12.20 12.65 -2.27
C ARG A 72 -11.32 13.53 -1.38
N LEU A 73 -11.40 13.42 -0.05
CA LEU A 73 -10.53 14.14 0.89
C LEU A 73 -9.05 13.77 0.69
N MET A 74 -8.76 12.48 0.48
CA MET A 74 -7.41 12.02 0.16
C MET A 74 -6.94 12.49 -1.22
N ASN A 75 -7.81 12.63 -2.24
CA ASN A 75 -7.40 13.03 -3.59
C ASN A 75 -7.47 14.54 -3.90
N GLU A 76 -8.41 15.27 -3.31
CA GLU A 76 -8.72 16.67 -3.65
C GLU A 76 -8.09 17.67 -2.67
N GLU A 77 -8.07 17.38 -1.36
CA GLU A 77 -7.53 18.29 -0.34
C GLU A 77 -6.21 17.78 0.29
N GLY A 78 -6.07 16.46 0.44
CA GLY A 78 -4.89 15.78 0.95
C GLY A 78 -3.78 15.64 -0.08
N ALA A 79 -3.94 14.81 -1.12
CA ALA A 79 -2.85 14.43 -2.04
C ALA A 79 -2.31 15.56 -2.93
N ARG A 80 -2.93 16.74 -2.96
CA ARG A 80 -2.48 17.89 -3.77
C ARG A 80 -1.82 19.00 -2.97
N SER A 81 -1.81 18.92 -1.64
CA SER A 81 -0.96 19.82 -0.86
C SER A 81 0.50 19.44 -1.13
N LYS A 82 1.35 20.45 -1.32
CA LYS A 82 2.78 20.22 -1.56
C LYS A 82 3.41 19.35 -0.45
N GLU A 83 2.96 19.55 0.78
CA GLU A 83 3.42 18.80 1.95
C GLU A 83 3.07 17.31 1.89
N ASN A 84 1.87 16.95 1.40
CA ASN A 84 1.46 15.56 1.30
C ASN A 84 2.12 14.85 0.11
N LEU A 85 2.40 15.56 -0.99
CA LEU A 85 3.24 15.06 -2.07
C LEU A 85 4.68 14.81 -1.58
N GLU A 86 5.25 15.72 -0.79
CA GLU A 86 6.57 15.55 -0.19
C GLU A 86 6.62 14.34 0.76
N LYS A 87 5.61 14.15 1.62
CA LYS A 87 5.49 12.96 2.49
C LYS A 87 5.37 11.66 1.67
N TRP A 88 4.64 11.71 0.56
CA TRP A 88 4.48 10.56 -0.33
C TRP A 88 5.78 10.21 -1.06
N GLU A 89 6.52 11.21 -1.53
CA GLU A 89 7.86 11.03 -2.10
C GLU A 89 8.86 10.51 -1.06
N GLU A 90 8.81 11.01 0.18
CA GLU A 90 9.67 10.56 1.27
C GLU A 90 9.41 9.09 1.61
N LEU A 91 8.14 8.68 1.68
CA LEU A 91 7.76 7.28 1.85
C LEU A 91 8.32 6.40 0.72
N HIS A 92 8.18 6.83 -0.54
CA HIS A 92 8.76 6.11 -1.67
C HIS A 92 10.29 5.99 -1.55
N ARG A 93 10.98 7.06 -1.16
CA ARG A 93 12.43 7.03 -0.97
C ARG A 93 12.84 6.08 0.15
N GLU A 94 12.14 6.06 1.28
CA GLU A 94 12.42 5.14 2.36
C GLU A 94 12.26 3.68 1.89
N ILE A 95 11.13 3.35 1.27
CA ILE A 95 10.88 1.99 0.79
C ILE A 95 11.85 1.59 -0.32
N TYR A 96 12.21 2.53 -1.21
CA TYR A 96 13.23 2.30 -2.23
C TYR A 96 14.58 1.93 -1.60
N ILE A 97 15.02 2.66 -0.58
CA ILE A 97 16.28 2.36 0.12
C ILE A 97 16.22 0.98 0.79
N LEU A 98 15.09 0.64 1.40
CA LEU A 98 14.90 -0.67 2.05
C LEU A 98 14.92 -1.84 1.07
N SER A 99 14.47 -1.63 -0.17
CA SER A 99 14.32 -2.69 -1.18
C SER A 99 15.55 -2.87 -2.07
N LYS A 100 16.49 -1.92 -2.09
CA LYS A 100 17.77 -2.01 -2.83
C LYS A 100 18.59 -3.30 -2.63
N PRO A 101 18.64 -3.91 -1.44
CA PRO A 101 19.40 -5.15 -1.27
C PRO A 101 18.81 -6.35 -2.02
N VAL A 102 17.51 -6.30 -2.35
CA VAL A 102 16.77 -7.40 -2.97
C VAL A 102 16.58 -7.17 -4.47
N TYR A 103 16.33 -5.92 -4.87
CA TYR A 103 16.05 -5.55 -6.25
C TYR A 103 16.99 -4.43 -6.72
N SER A 104 17.40 -4.51 -7.99
CA SER A 104 18.20 -3.47 -8.65
C SER A 104 17.30 -2.68 -9.60
N PHE A 105 16.60 -1.67 -9.08
CA PHE A 105 15.88 -0.72 -9.91
C PHE A 105 16.85 0.33 -10.47
N ALA A 106 16.71 0.68 -11.76
CA ALA A 106 17.52 1.67 -12.46
C ALA A 106 17.34 3.08 -11.89
N SER A 107 16.17 3.39 -11.30
CA SER A 107 15.89 4.69 -10.71
C SER A 107 14.80 4.65 -9.64
N LEU A 108 14.68 5.73 -8.85
CA LEU A 108 13.54 5.94 -7.96
C LEU A 108 12.22 6.01 -8.74
N GLU A 109 12.22 6.58 -9.95
CA GLU A 109 11.03 6.69 -10.80
C GLU A 109 10.51 5.31 -11.23
N GLU A 110 11.42 4.41 -11.62
CA GLU A 110 11.07 3.03 -11.94
C GLU A 110 10.51 2.29 -10.71
N PHE A 111 11.19 2.43 -9.56
CA PHE A 111 10.70 1.89 -8.30
C PHE A 111 9.28 2.38 -7.99
N THR A 112 9.01 3.69 -8.09
CA THR A 112 7.69 4.26 -7.81
C THR A 112 6.62 3.64 -8.70
N LYS A 113 6.89 3.47 -10.00
CA LYS A 113 5.94 2.81 -10.91
C LYS A 113 5.65 1.37 -10.49
N ILE A 114 6.67 0.62 -10.10
CA ILE A 114 6.51 -0.77 -9.63
C ILE A 114 5.72 -0.81 -8.32
N PHE A 115 6.05 0.05 -7.37
CA PHE A 115 5.34 0.16 -6.10
C PHE A 115 3.86 0.52 -6.31
N ASP A 116 3.56 1.47 -7.20
CA ASP A 116 2.20 1.84 -7.56
C ASP A 116 1.43 0.67 -8.19
N MET A 117 2.07 -0.13 -9.05
CA MET A 117 1.45 -1.34 -9.60
C MET A 117 1.11 -2.34 -8.50
N ILE A 118 2.04 -2.61 -7.57
CA ILE A 118 1.82 -3.48 -6.42
C ILE A 118 0.62 -2.96 -5.60
N PHE A 119 0.59 -1.67 -5.32
CA PHE A 119 -0.47 -1.02 -4.55
C PHE A 119 -1.83 -1.14 -5.25
N VAL A 120 -1.90 -0.92 -6.57
CA VAL A 120 -3.12 -1.07 -7.36
C VAL A 120 -3.63 -2.52 -7.31
N LEU A 121 -2.76 -3.51 -7.50
CA LEU A 121 -3.16 -4.92 -7.43
C LEU A 121 -3.66 -5.32 -6.04
N PHE A 122 -3.00 -4.80 -5.00
CA PHE A 122 -3.41 -4.98 -3.61
C PHE A 122 -4.83 -4.44 -3.39
N LEU A 123 -5.09 -3.19 -3.80
CA LEU A 123 -6.41 -2.57 -3.65
C LEU A 123 -7.49 -3.28 -4.46
N GLN A 124 -7.20 -3.66 -5.71
CA GLN A 124 -8.13 -4.43 -6.54
C GLN A 124 -8.52 -5.75 -5.90
N SER A 125 -7.55 -6.46 -5.30
CA SER A 125 -7.78 -7.73 -4.60
C SER A 125 -8.63 -7.52 -3.36
N LEU A 126 -8.37 -6.46 -2.58
CA LEU A 126 -9.16 -6.11 -1.40
C LEU A 126 -10.61 -5.77 -1.79
N ILE A 127 -10.80 -4.95 -2.82
CA ILE A 127 -12.12 -4.58 -3.35
C ILE A 127 -12.88 -5.82 -3.85
N ALA A 128 -12.20 -6.77 -4.50
CA ALA A 128 -12.83 -8.00 -4.98
C ALA A 128 -13.40 -8.86 -3.84
N VAL A 129 -12.67 -8.97 -2.72
CA VAL A 129 -13.17 -9.64 -1.51
C VAL A 129 -14.35 -8.87 -0.91
N LYS A 130 -14.21 -7.56 -0.73
CA LYS A 130 -15.22 -6.69 -0.10
C LYS A 130 -16.53 -6.62 -0.87
N SER A 131 -16.44 -6.63 -2.20
CA SER A 131 -17.60 -6.66 -3.10
C SER A 131 -18.19 -8.07 -3.30
N ARG A 132 -17.69 -9.08 -2.56
CA ARG A 132 -18.10 -10.49 -2.65
C ARG A 132 -17.98 -11.07 -4.06
N ARG A 133 -17.13 -10.48 -4.90
CA ARG A 133 -16.82 -10.99 -6.26
C ARG A 133 -15.87 -12.18 -6.19
N ARG A 134 -15.10 -12.30 -5.11
CA ARG A 134 -14.13 -13.37 -4.85
C ARG A 134 -14.11 -13.72 -3.37
N THR A 135 -13.76 -14.96 -3.07
CA THR A 135 -13.39 -15.38 -1.71
C THR A 135 -12.01 -14.82 -1.32
N GLU A 136 -11.70 -14.80 -0.02
CA GLU A 136 -10.37 -14.42 0.49
C GLU A 136 -9.25 -15.28 -0.12
N ILE A 137 -9.50 -16.58 -0.27
CA ILE A 137 -8.55 -17.55 -0.82
C ILE A 137 -8.27 -17.24 -2.30
N GLU A 138 -9.33 -17.05 -3.11
CA GLU A 138 -9.18 -16.72 -4.53
C GLU A 138 -8.49 -15.38 -4.74
N ALA A 139 -8.83 -14.37 -3.94
CA ALA A 139 -8.19 -13.06 -4.06
C ALA A 139 -6.70 -13.12 -3.69
N LYS A 140 -6.34 -13.88 -2.66
CA LYS A 140 -4.93 -14.08 -2.26
C LYS A 140 -4.14 -14.82 -3.34
N ASP A 141 -4.69 -15.91 -3.89
CA ASP A 141 -4.03 -16.67 -4.96
C ASP A 141 -3.83 -15.83 -6.22
N ILE A 142 -4.83 -15.05 -6.63
CA ILE A 142 -4.72 -14.15 -7.79
C ILE A 142 -3.71 -13.05 -7.53
N LEU A 143 -3.76 -12.39 -6.36
CA LEU A 143 -2.79 -11.36 -6.00
C LEU A 143 -1.36 -11.91 -6.06
N SER A 144 -1.11 -13.07 -5.43
CA SER A 144 0.21 -13.70 -5.43
C SER A 144 0.72 -13.92 -6.85
N ARG A 145 -0.09 -14.51 -7.74
CA ARG A 145 0.31 -14.76 -9.13
C ARG A 145 0.58 -13.47 -9.90
N GLN A 146 -0.20 -12.42 -9.68
CA GLN A 146 0.02 -11.13 -10.32
C GLN A 146 1.30 -10.45 -9.82
N LEU A 147 1.59 -10.57 -8.53
CA LEU A 147 2.84 -10.10 -7.93
C LEU A 147 4.03 -10.89 -8.45
N ASP A 148 3.93 -12.23 -8.57
CA ASP A 148 4.98 -13.08 -9.13
C ASP A 148 5.34 -12.66 -10.56
N ILE A 149 4.33 -12.34 -11.39
CA ILE A 149 4.56 -11.87 -12.77
C ILE A 149 5.36 -10.56 -12.78
N ILE A 150 5.02 -9.61 -11.90
CA ILE A 150 5.75 -8.35 -11.80
C ILE A 150 7.17 -8.60 -11.28
N GLU A 151 7.33 -9.40 -10.23
CA GLU A 151 8.63 -9.74 -9.65
C GLU A 151 9.55 -10.41 -10.67
N MET A 152 9.02 -11.35 -11.47
CA MET A 152 9.75 -11.95 -12.58
C MET A 152 10.19 -10.92 -13.62
N GLY A 153 9.34 -9.94 -13.94
CA GLY A 153 9.68 -8.83 -14.84
C GLY A 153 10.88 -8.03 -14.32
N VAL A 154 10.85 -7.67 -13.03
CA VAL A 154 11.94 -6.95 -12.36
C VAL A 154 13.25 -7.75 -12.39
N HIS A 155 13.21 -9.06 -12.13
CA HIS A 155 14.41 -9.89 -12.17
C HIS A 155 14.98 -10.09 -13.57
N CYS A 156 14.14 -10.29 -14.59
CA CYS A 156 14.58 -10.45 -15.98
C CYS A 156 15.39 -9.26 -16.49
N ASP A 157 15.01 -8.04 -16.10
CA ASP A 157 15.72 -6.83 -16.54
C ASP A 157 17.10 -6.70 -15.86
N ILE A 158 17.23 -7.12 -14.59
CA ILE A 158 18.52 -7.16 -13.88
C ILE A 158 19.50 -8.13 -14.55
N GLU A 159 19.03 -9.31 -14.96
CA GLU A 159 19.89 -10.29 -15.65
C GLU A 159 20.39 -9.78 -17.00
N ARG A 160 19.50 -9.14 -17.78
CA ARG A 160 19.86 -8.52 -19.07
C ARG A 160 20.83 -7.36 -18.94
N GLU A 161 20.74 -6.57 -17.88
CA GLU A 161 21.70 -5.50 -17.61
C GLU A 161 23.07 -6.06 -17.23
N ARG A 162 23.13 -7.15 -16.46
CA ARG A 162 24.40 -7.83 -16.11
C ARG A 162 25.09 -8.45 -17.32
N GLU A 163 24.34 -8.93 -18.32
CA GLU A 163 24.91 -9.47 -19.56
C GLU A 163 25.47 -8.40 -20.52
N ARG A 164 25.14 -7.12 -20.30
CA ARG A 164 25.58 -5.99 -21.16
C ARG A 164 26.83 -5.27 -20.64
N VAL A 165 27.29 -5.57 -19.42
CA VAL A 165 28.49 -5.00 -18.77
C VAL A 165 29.65 -5.97 -18.87
#